data_AF-A0A0C9USP1-F1
#
_entry.id   AF-A0A0C9USP1-F1
#
_cell.length_a   1.000
_cell.length_b   1.000
_cell.length_c   1.000
_cell.angle_alpha   90.00
_cell.angle_beta   90.00
_cell.angle_gamma   90.00
#
_symmetry.space_group_name_H-M   'P 1'
#
loop_
_entity.id
_entity.type
_entity.pdbx_description
1 polymer ?
#
loop_
_entity_poly.entity_id
_entity_poly.type
_entity_poly.pdbx_seq_one_letter_code
_entity_poly.pdbx_strand_id
1 'polypeptide(L)'
;MDFQSQPQTYVNASPADQALARRIELDLNLLSALGGHLEALRLLIPMARQLPVLDQIRVSEILFVHLGDPEIVPNETSSTDPTVQNNIELAHTCLLSLCYLVEIIPKDIHYIARIKRAWPGIFKWSQFFFDVYINRRHQERDATLLGIKASWNFFVETFGMQDLIIATPGSIELATNLWIAGDGWSEKASRYQGNPYAVLSNLLREKTYPQVRGRILSVVKGKPMILAKLLISRLQALTKSKTGIEERLDAGLDLLMHFTQFYKHEIIYALLEAGIIPCLVNFLDTAATMALLGKAGVDDITIRNVSMALISLMFCVGATDGWRWILQAVKSGFLSVVLTLSPNYERLHHGSYHAVADIIGDLLPRYMVYYSVMIEVKKQLDNLDDSVIWTTGFGEAWKRMRNKCLALWLISQSPELKLEIHCSNRLCTKSGHPEQFRKCATCLMAYCSKECQILHLKNGHKEACKDYIHGPNDVPVLSSMTELDRTFLRQLMWFDVWHHRQELQKIAVDAFSNVPLRDFVIQADYTPISRTLRIMPVAKTIEEKVTGPNHAFFRSYQTVLANTREKNLTSVIGLFCQGEYHSPLHVEKEFWVVANNSTKATKDVLTALALLNGASDLPQL
;
A
#
# COMPACT_ATOMS: atom_id res chain seq x y z
N MET A 1 45.97 -2.61 -9.34
CA MET A 1 46.99 -3.67 -9.18
C MET A 1 47.45 -4.03 -10.58
N ASP A 2 48.66 -3.63 -10.94
CA ASP A 2 49.27 -3.93 -12.24
C ASP A 2 49.72 -5.40 -12.28
N PHE A 3 48.95 -6.25 -12.95
CA PHE A 3 49.26 -7.65 -13.23
C PHE A 3 50.31 -7.80 -14.36
N GLN A 4 51.46 -7.11 -14.27
CA GLN A 4 52.43 -7.07 -15.40
C GLN A 4 53.85 -7.54 -15.14
N SER A 5 54.20 -8.09 -13.97
CA SER A 5 55.48 -8.80 -13.82
C SER A 5 55.26 -10.31 -13.70
N GLN A 6 54.92 -10.96 -14.82
CA GLN A 6 55.12 -12.41 -14.91
C GLN A 6 56.63 -12.69 -14.86
N PRO A 7 57.10 -13.67 -14.07
CA PRO A 7 58.50 -14.07 -14.09
C PRO A 7 58.91 -14.45 -15.52
N GLN A 8 59.95 -13.78 -16.05
CA GLN A 8 60.45 -13.92 -17.43
C GLN A 8 60.89 -15.35 -17.79
N THR A 9 60.90 -16.28 -16.83
CA THR A 9 61.29 -17.68 -17.02
C THR A 9 60.30 -18.53 -17.82
N TYR A 10 59.05 -18.07 -18.05
CA TYR A 10 58.04 -18.85 -18.78
C TYR A 10 57.87 -18.52 -20.26
N VAL A 11 58.61 -17.54 -20.80
CA VAL A 11 58.38 -17.03 -22.17
C VAL A 11 58.69 -18.08 -23.26
N ASN A 12 59.47 -19.13 -22.95
CA ASN A 12 59.87 -20.17 -23.90
C ASN A 12 59.21 -21.55 -23.68
N ALA A 13 58.29 -21.69 -22.71
CA ALA A 13 57.64 -22.98 -22.43
C ALA A 13 56.57 -23.32 -23.47
N SER A 14 56.37 -24.62 -23.78
CA SER A 14 55.30 -25.04 -24.70
C SER A 14 53.92 -24.68 -24.13
N PRO A 15 52.87 -24.49 -24.96
CA PRO A 15 51.52 -24.21 -24.47
C PRO A 15 50.99 -25.27 -23.48
N ALA A 16 51.41 -26.53 -23.63
CA ALA A 16 51.05 -27.63 -22.72
C ALA A 16 51.72 -27.47 -21.35
N ASP A 17 53.01 -27.11 -21.32
CA ASP A 17 53.74 -26.87 -20.07
C ASP A 17 53.19 -25.65 -19.33
N GLN A 18 52.79 -24.59 -20.06
CA GLN A 18 52.13 -23.43 -19.47
C GLN A 18 50.76 -23.76 -18.88
N ALA A 19 49.96 -24.61 -19.56
CA ALA A 19 48.67 -25.06 -19.05
C ALA A 19 48.83 -25.93 -17.78
N LEU A 20 49.82 -26.84 -17.78
CA LEU A 20 50.13 -27.67 -16.62
C LEU A 20 50.62 -26.84 -15.43
N ALA A 21 51.52 -25.87 -15.66
CA ALA A 21 52.01 -24.97 -14.61
C ALA A 21 50.87 -24.16 -13.97
N ARG A 22 49.96 -23.60 -14.79
CA ARG A 22 48.76 -22.90 -14.30
C ARG A 22 47.84 -23.82 -13.51
N ARG A 23 47.71 -25.08 -13.91
CA ARG A 23 46.90 -26.07 -13.18
C ARG A 23 47.50 -26.38 -11.81
N ILE A 24 48.82 -26.62 -11.75
CA ILE A 24 49.53 -26.87 -10.50
C ILE A 24 49.42 -25.66 -9.57
N GLU A 25 49.62 -24.45 -10.09
CA GLU A 25 49.46 -23.20 -9.33
C GLU A 25 48.03 -23.05 -8.78
N LEU A 26 47.01 -23.33 -9.59
CA LEU A 26 45.62 -23.33 -9.14
C LEU A 26 45.38 -24.35 -8.02
N ASP A 27 45.83 -25.59 -8.18
CA ASP A 27 45.65 -26.64 -7.17
C ASP A 27 46.41 -26.33 -5.86
N LEU A 28 47.61 -25.73 -5.95
CA LEU A 28 48.35 -25.22 -4.79
C LEU A 28 47.60 -24.09 -4.07
N ASN A 29 47.05 -23.15 -4.83
CA ASN A 29 46.25 -22.06 -4.27
C ASN A 29 44.96 -22.58 -3.63
N LEU A 30 44.28 -23.56 -4.24
CA LEU A 30 43.09 -24.20 -3.66
C LEU A 30 43.40 -24.90 -2.33
N LEU A 31 44.48 -25.68 -2.27
CA LEU A 31 44.90 -26.34 -1.03
C LEU A 31 45.32 -25.34 0.04
N SER A 32 46.05 -24.30 -0.34
CA SER A 32 46.50 -23.26 0.59
C SER A 32 45.32 -22.45 1.13
N ALA A 33 44.37 -22.08 0.28
CA ALA A 33 43.15 -21.39 0.69
C ALA A 33 42.29 -22.28 1.60
N LEU A 34 42.19 -23.59 1.31
CA LEU A 34 41.52 -24.54 2.20
C LEU A 34 42.18 -24.61 3.59
N GLY A 35 43.51 -24.48 3.65
CA GLY A 35 44.28 -24.39 4.90
C GLY A 35 44.16 -23.06 5.65
N GLY A 36 43.38 -22.10 5.15
CA GLY A 36 43.20 -20.79 5.80
C GLY A 36 44.27 -19.75 5.44
N HIS A 37 44.98 -19.91 4.33
CA HIS A 37 45.91 -18.89 3.85
C HIS A 37 45.16 -17.78 3.08
N LEU A 38 45.05 -16.61 3.70
CA LEU A 38 44.30 -15.46 3.17
C LEU A 38 44.78 -14.97 1.81
N GLU A 39 46.10 -14.93 1.58
CA GLU A 39 46.67 -14.49 0.31
C GLU A 39 46.32 -15.44 -0.85
N ALA A 40 46.32 -16.75 -0.61
CA ALA A 40 45.89 -17.73 -1.61
C ALA A 40 44.41 -17.53 -1.96
N LEU A 41 43.57 -17.26 -0.95
CA LEU A 41 42.16 -16.95 -1.18
C LEU A 41 41.99 -15.67 -2.02
N ARG A 42 42.70 -14.59 -1.69
CA ARG A 42 42.68 -13.32 -2.44
C ARG A 42 43.10 -13.49 -3.91
N LEU A 43 44.03 -14.39 -4.20
CA LEU A 43 44.45 -14.73 -5.57
C LEU A 43 43.38 -15.55 -6.31
N LEU A 44 42.73 -16.50 -5.64
CA LEU A 44 41.71 -17.37 -6.26
C LEU A 44 40.46 -16.62 -6.72
N ILE A 45 40.00 -15.62 -5.97
CA ILE A 45 38.69 -14.99 -6.19
C ILE A 45 38.58 -14.30 -7.56
N PRO A 46 39.54 -13.44 -7.97
CA PRO A 46 39.50 -12.84 -9.31
C PRO A 46 39.58 -13.89 -10.43
N MET A 47 40.29 -15.01 -10.18
CA MET A 47 40.46 -16.08 -11.16
C MET A 47 39.21 -16.95 -11.29
N ALA A 48 38.44 -17.12 -10.21
CA ALA A 48 37.35 -18.09 -10.13
C ALA A 48 36.33 -17.97 -11.28
N ARG A 49 36.00 -16.76 -11.72
CA ARG A 49 35.06 -16.54 -12.85
C ARG A 49 35.55 -17.09 -14.18
N GLN A 50 36.86 -17.25 -14.35
CA GLN A 50 37.50 -17.76 -15.56
C GLN A 50 37.79 -19.26 -15.48
N LEU A 51 37.61 -19.88 -14.31
CA LEU A 51 37.86 -21.29 -14.11
C LEU A 51 36.75 -22.16 -14.72
N PRO A 52 37.04 -23.44 -15.03
CA PRO A 52 36.01 -24.43 -15.30
C PRO A 52 35.02 -24.57 -14.13
N VAL A 53 33.78 -24.96 -14.43
CA VAL A 53 32.68 -25.10 -13.44
C VAL A 53 33.07 -25.97 -12.25
N LEU A 54 33.80 -27.07 -12.48
CA LEU A 54 34.24 -27.96 -11.39
C LEU A 54 35.18 -27.25 -10.40
N ASP A 55 36.09 -26.41 -10.89
CA ASP A 55 36.99 -25.68 -10.01
C ASP A 55 36.28 -24.51 -9.32
N GLN A 56 35.26 -23.92 -9.94
CA GLN A 56 34.38 -22.94 -9.28
C GLN A 56 33.63 -23.55 -8.10
N ILE A 57 33.15 -24.79 -8.23
CA ILE A 57 32.54 -25.55 -7.12
C ILE A 57 33.56 -25.76 -6.00
N ARG A 58 34.82 -26.10 -6.32
CA ARG A 58 35.88 -26.27 -5.31
C ARG A 58 36.19 -24.96 -4.59
N VAL A 59 36.23 -23.84 -5.32
CA VAL A 59 36.42 -22.52 -4.69
C VAL A 59 35.28 -22.23 -3.72
N SER A 60 34.02 -22.47 -4.10
CA SER A 60 32.91 -22.20 -3.19
C SER A 60 32.80 -23.18 -2.02
N GLU A 61 33.25 -24.43 -2.17
CA GLU A 61 33.46 -25.35 -1.04
C GLU A 61 34.42 -24.75 -0.01
N ILE A 62 35.54 -24.18 -0.45
CA ILE A 62 36.51 -23.52 0.44
C ILE A 62 35.85 -22.35 1.17
N LEU A 63 35.03 -21.54 0.48
CA LEU A 63 34.30 -20.44 1.12
C LEU A 63 33.36 -20.94 2.23
N PHE A 64 32.66 -22.05 1.98
CA PHE A 64 31.76 -22.64 2.98
C PHE A 64 32.48 -23.32 4.13
N VAL A 65 33.70 -23.81 3.94
CA VAL A 65 34.52 -24.32 5.04
C VAL A 65 34.85 -23.20 6.02
N HIS A 66 35.30 -22.04 5.52
CA HIS A 66 35.67 -20.91 6.37
C HIS A 66 34.48 -20.14 6.95
N LEU A 67 33.30 -20.24 6.32
CA LEU A 67 32.07 -19.61 6.82
C LEU A 67 31.18 -20.56 7.61
N GLY A 68 31.38 -21.87 7.52
CA GLY A 68 30.41 -22.86 7.98
C GLY A 68 30.44 -23.14 9.47
N ASP A 69 31.58 -22.92 10.13
CA ASP A 69 31.73 -23.16 11.55
C ASP A 69 31.22 -21.94 12.36
N PRO A 70 30.14 -22.09 13.15
CA PRO A 70 29.61 -21.01 13.96
C PRO A 70 30.42 -20.74 15.24
N GLU A 71 31.37 -21.60 15.62
CA GLU A 71 32.13 -21.49 16.87
C GLU A 71 33.40 -20.64 16.71
N ILE A 72 33.88 -20.46 15.48
CA ILE A 72 35.02 -19.57 15.18
C ILE A 72 34.62 -18.08 15.12
N VAL A 73 33.31 -17.77 15.20
CA VAL A 73 32.81 -16.40 15.18
C VAL A 73 33.12 -15.72 16.51
N PRO A 74 33.86 -14.60 16.54
CA PRO A 74 34.25 -13.96 17.79
C PRO A 74 33.07 -13.36 18.54
N ASN A 75 33.08 -13.47 19.88
CA ASN A 75 32.09 -12.84 20.75
C ASN A 75 32.30 -11.33 20.91
N GLU A 76 33.54 -10.85 20.77
CA GLU A 76 33.94 -9.47 21.03
C GLU A 76 34.70 -8.86 19.86
N THR A 77 34.62 -7.53 19.78
CA THR A 77 35.09 -6.75 18.64
C THR A 77 36.57 -6.34 18.69
N SER A 78 37.27 -6.66 19.78
CA SER A 78 38.63 -6.20 20.05
C SER A 78 39.53 -7.33 20.51
N SER A 79 39.49 -8.46 19.80
CA SER A 79 40.52 -9.48 20.01
C SER A 79 41.82 -8.99 19.39
N THR A 80 42.88 -8.90 20.21
CA THR A 80 44.25 -8.68 19.73
C THR A 80 44.91 -9.98 19.29
N ASP A 81 44.22 -11.13 19.39
CA ASP A 81 44.72 -12.42 18.95
C ASP A 81 44.86 -12.44 17.42
N PRO A 82 46.09 -12.61 16.88
CA PRO A 82 46.33 -12.67 15.44
C PRO A 82 45.52 -13.77 14.73
N THR A 83 45.23 -14.88 15.41
CA THR A 83 44.45 -16.01 14.87
C THR A 83 43.00 -15.59 14.64
N VAL A 84 42.42 -14.90 15.62
CA VAL A 84 41.05 -14.38 15.53
C VAL A 84 40.96 -13.34 14.42
N GLN A 85 41.94 -12.43 14.34
CA GLN A 85 41.99 -11.42 13.29
C GLN A 85 42.09 -12.06 11.89
N ASN A 86 42.94 -13.08 11.73
CA ASN A 86 43.04 -13.82 10.48
C ASN A 86 41.71 -14.49 10.11
N ASN A 87 40.99 -15.08 11.08
CA ASN A 87 39.68 -15.67 10.84
C ASN A 87 38.62 -14.63 10.41
N ILE A 88 38.63 -13.44 11.03
CA ILE A 88 37.75 -12.33 10.63
C ILE A 88 38.05 -11.92 9.18
N GLU A 89 39.31 -11.74 8.82
CA GLU A 89 39.70 -11.35 7.46
C GLU A 89 39.38 -12.42 6.41
N LEU A 90 39.59 -13.70 6.76
CA LEU A 90 39.19 -14.83 5.94
C LEU A 90 37.67 -14.87 5.72
N ALA A 91 36.88 -14.77 6.79
CA ALA A 91 35.42 -14.82 6.70
C ALA A 91 34.87 -13.62 5.92
N HIS A 92 35.41 -12.42 6.14
CA HIS A 92 35.04 -11.22 5.41
C HIS A 92 35.33 -11.37 3.92
N THR A 93 36.54 -11.81 3.59
CA THR A 93 36.96 -12.11 2.22
C THR A 93 36.04 -13.16 1.61
N CYS A 94 35.69 -14.23 2.33
CA CYS A 94 34.78 -15.27 1.85
C CYS A 94 33.37 -14.74 1.56
N LEU A 95 32.80 -13.91 2.44
CA LEU A 95 31.47 -13.30 2.22
C LEU A 95 31.48 -12.34 1.02
N LEU A 96 32.53 -11.54 0.87
CA LEU A 96 32.71 -10.71 -0.34
C LEU A 96 32.85 -11.58 -1.58
N SER A 97 33.54 -12.71 -1.48
CA SER A 97 33.76 -13.62 -2.61
C SER A 97 32.49 -14.30 -3.08
N LEU A 98 31.63 -14.68 -2.14
CA LEU A 98 30.35 -15.29 -2.46
C LEU A 98 29.56 -14.43 -3.44
N CYS A 99 29.54 -13.09 -3.27
CA CYS A 99 28.83 -12.19 -4.18
C CYS A 99 29.27 -12.32 -5.65
N TYR A 100 30.53 -12.68 -5.91
CA TYR A 100 31.06 -12.83 -7.25
C TYR A 100 30.78 -14.20 -7.87
N LEU A 101 30.54 -15.21 -7.03
CA LEU A 101 30.33 -16.61 -7.43
C LEU A 101 28.84 -17.00 -7.53
N VAL A 102 27.95 -16.23 -6.89
CA VAL A 102 26.48 -16.41 -6.91
C VAL A 102 25.92 -16.87 -8.26
N GLU A 103 26.35 -16.24 -9.36
CA GLU A 103 25.80 -16.49 -10.70
C GLU A 103 26.21 -17.83 -11.30
N ILE A 104 27.32 -18.37 -10.81
CA ILE A 104 28.01 -19.51 -11.42
C ILE A 104 27.80 -20.79 -10.60
N ILE A 105 27.36 -20.63 -9.36
CA ILE A 105 27.08 -21.73 -8.46
C ILE A 105 25.96 -22.62 -9.04
N PRO A 106 26.21 -23.93 -9.23
CA PRO A 106 25.19 -24.87 -9.64
C PRO A 106 24.03 -24.90 -8.64
N LYS A 107 22.80 -24.83 -9.15
CA LYS A 107 21.57 -24.98 -8.34
C LYS A 107 21.21 -26.46 -8.14
N ASP A 108 22.20 -27.33 -8.07
CA ASP A 108 21.99 -28.76 -7.83
C ASP A 108 21.73 -29.08 -6.35
N ILE A 109 21.13 -30.24 -6.11
CA ILE A 109 20.69 -30.66 -4.76
C ILE A 109 21.86 -30.85 -3.78
N HIS A 110 23.03 -31.32 -4.26
CA HIS A 110 24.20 -31.57 -3.41
C HIS A 110 24.82 -30.25 -2.96
N TYR A 111 24.86 -29.27 -3.85
CA TYR A 111 25.33 -27.93 -3.55
C TYR A 111 24.42 -27.22 -2.55
N ILE A 112 23.09 -27.29 -2.75
CA ILE A 112 22.12 -26.74 -1.82
C ILE A 112 22.28 -27.37 -0.42
N ALA A 113 22.48 -28.68 -0.33
CA ALA A 113 22.72 -29.36 0.95
C ALA A 113 23.99 -28.88 1.65
N ARG A 114 25.02 -28.43 0.91
CA ARG A 114 26.23 -27.82 1.48
C ARG A 114 25.98 -26.42 1.98
N ILE A 115 25.28 -25.57 1.21
CA ILE A 115 24.86 -24.24 1.69
C ILE A 115 24.07 -24.37 3.00
N LYS A 116 23.09 -25.30 3.04
CA LYS A 116 22.28 -25.55 4.23
C LYS A 116 23.12 -25.92 5.46
N ARG A 117 24.18 -26.73 5.28
CA ARG A 117 25.11 -27.09 6.36
C ARG A 117 25.96 -25.91 6.83
N ALA A 118 26.41 -25.05 5.91
CA ALA A 118 27.23 -23.89 6.24
C ALA A 118 26.40 -22.69 6.75
N TRP A 119 25.08 -22.69 6.55
CA TRP A 119 24.19 -21.57 6.86
C TRP A 119 24.31 -21.04 8.31
N PRO A 120 24.37 -21.87 9.37
CA PRO A 120 24.50 -21.37 10.74
C PRO A 120 25.73 -20.48 10.95
N GLY A 121 26.89 -20.87 10.41
CA GLY A 121 28.11 -20.06 10.46
C GLY A 121 28.01 -18.82 9.57
N ILE A 122 27.48 -18.95 8.34
CA ILE A 122 27.26 -17.81 7.42
C ILE A 122 26.38 -16.74 8.09
N PHE A 123 25.32 -17.16 8.77
CA PHE A 123 24.41 -16.27 9.49
C PHE A 123 25.13 -15.58 10.67
N LYS A 124 25.82 -16.33 11.53
CA LYS A 124 26.58 -15.74 12.65
C LYS A 124 27.65 -14.75 12.18
N TRP A 125 28.40 -15.08 11.13
CA TRP A 125 29.37 -14.16 10.51
C TRP A 125 28.69 -12.91 9.95
N SER A 126 27.56 -13.06 9.24
CA SER A 126 26.80 -11.92 8.73
C SER A 126 26.33 -10.99 9.86
N GLN A 127 25.90 -11.56 10.98
CA GLN A 127 25.50 -10.79 12.17
C GLN A 127 26.70 -10.06 12.79
N PHE A 128 27.82 -10.76 13.00
CA PHE A 128 29.06 -10.16 13.49
C PHE A 128 29.48 -8.97 12.63
N PHE A 129 29.56 -9.15 11.31
CA PHE A 129 29.94 -8.07 10.40
C PHE A 129 28.93 -6.93 10.38
N PHE A 130 27.63 -7.21 10.54
CA PHE A 130 26.64 -6.17 10.69
C PHE A 130 26.90 -5.32 11.95
N ASP A 131 27.12 -5.97 13.09
CA ASP A 131 27.31 -5.27 14.36
C ASP A 131 28.65 -4.54 14.44
N VAL A 132 29.71 -5.11 13.88
CA VAL A 132 31.07 -4.57 13.98
C VAL A 132 31.38 -3.60 12.85
N TYR A 133 31.06 -3.94 11.60
CA TYR A 133 31.51 -3.16 10.43
C TYR A 133 30.45 -2.17 9.98
N ILE A 134 29.17 -2.56 10.00
CA ILE A 134 28.09 -1.74 9.45
C ILE A 134 27.55 -0.75 10.49
N ASN A 135 27.16 -1.24 11.68
CA ASN A 135 26.59 -0.41 12.74
C ASN A 135 27.60 0.60 13.32
N ARG A 136 28.87 0.21 13.45
CA ARG A 136 29.93 1.09 13.98
C ARG A 136 30.63 1.95 12.93
N ARG A 137 30.16 1.91 11.67
CA ARG A 137 30.71 2.69 10.55
C ARG A 137 32.21 2.46 10.32
N HIS A 138 32.63 1.19 10.27
CA HIS A 138 33.99 0.83 9.91
C HIS A 138 34.35 1.31 8.49
N GLN A 139 35.65 1.46 8.20
CA GLN A 139 36.11 1.92 6.88
C GLN A 139 35.63 1.00 5.73
N GLU A 140 35.42 -0.29 6.03
CA GLU A 140 34.95 -1.29 5.07
C GLU A 140 33.43 -1.50 5.09
N ARG A 141 32.68 -0.59 5.71
CA ARG A 141 31.21 -0.69 5.86
C ARG A 141 30.52 -1.03 4.55
N ASP A 142 30.81 -0.28 3.48
CA ASP A 142 30.06 -0.40 2.22
C ASP A 142 30.38 -1.71 1.48
N ALA A 143 31.65 -2.12 1.48
CA ALA A 143 32.06 -3.42 0.94
C ALA A 143 31.40 -4.57 1.72
N THR A 144 31.41 -4.49 3.05
CA THR A 144 30.79 -5.50 3.92
C THR A 144 29.28 -5.59 3.69
N LEU A 145 28.61 -4.44 3.62
CA LEU A 145 27.18 -4.34 3.35
C LEU A 145 26.82 -4.97 2.00
N LEU A 146 27.65 -4.73 0.99
CA LEU A 146 27.56 -5.33 -0.34
C LEU A 146 27.70 -6.86 -0.28
N GLY A 147 28.78 -7.36 0.34
CA GLY A 147 29.05 -8.81 0.44
C GLY A 147 27.92 -9.57 1.11
N ILE A 148 27.39 -9.05 2.22
CA ILE A 148 26.26 -9.67 2.94
C ILE A 148 25.01 -9.64 2.05
N LYS A 149 24.62 -8.48 1.50
CA LYS A 149 23.37 -8.35 0.73
C LYS A 149 23.35 -9.23 -0.52
N ALA A 150 24.44 -9.24 -1.28
CA ALA A 150 24.51 -10.04 -2.50
C ALA A 150 24.50 -11.54 -2.19
N SER A 151 25.24 -11.98 -1.17
CA SER A 151 25.21 -13.39 -0.72
C SER A 151 23.82 -13.80 -0.22
N TRP A 152 23.18 -12.94 0.59
CA TRP A 152 21.83 -13.20 1.08
C TRP A 152 20.81 -13.24 -0.03
N ASN A 153 20.89 -12.35 -1.03
CA ASN A 153 19.97 -12.35 -2.17
C ASN A 153 20.02 -13.68 -2.92
N PHE A 154 21.22 -14.21 -3.13
CA PHE A 154 21.40 -15.53 -3.71
C PHE A 154 20.79 -16.64 -2.87
N PHE A 155 21.01 -16.61 -1.55
CA PHE A 155 20.48 -17.65 -0.68
C PHE A 155 18.96 -17.64 -0.64
N VAL A 156 18.30 -16.47 -0.59
CA VAL A 156 16.83 -16.42 -0.57
C VAL A 156 16.19 -16.85 -1.89
N GLU A 157 16.90 -16.70 -3.01
CA GLU A 157 16.47 -17.19 -4.33
C GLU A 157 16.77 -18.69 -4.55
N THR A 158 17.58 -19.29 -3.68
CA THR A 158 17.96 -20.71 -3.77
C THR A 158 16.85 -21.60 -3.20
N PHE A 159 16.41 -22.59 -3.98
CA PHE A 159 15.31 -23.48 -3.60
C PHE A 159 15.54 -24.14 -2.23
N GLY A 160 14.56 -24.05 -1.35
CA GLY A 160 14.57 -24.65 -0.01
C GLY A 160 15.49 -23.97 1.00
N MET A 161 16.16 -22.86 0.66
CA MET A 161 16.91 -22.03 1.61
C MET A 161 16.00 -21.03 2.31
N GLN A 162 14.98 -20.50 1.62
CA GLN A 162 14.06 -19.50 2.18
C GLN A 162 13.47 -19.93 3.52
N ASP A 163 12.92 -21.15 3.62
CA ASP A 163 12.34 -21.69 4.86
C ASP A 163 13.39 -21.81 5.98
N LEU A 164 14.61 -22.24 5.64
CA LEU A 164 15.72 -22.34 6.60
C LEU A 164 16.12 -20.95 7.13
N ILE A 165 16.23 -19.96 6.23
CA ILE A 165 16.55 -18.59 6.61
C ILE A 165 15.45 -18.05 7.52
N ILE A 166 14.17 -18.19 7.15
CA ILE A 166 13.04 -17.72 7.95
C ILE A 166 13.00 -18.40 9.31
N ALA A 167 13.25 -19.71 9.38
CA ALA A 167 13.28 -20.47 10.63
C ALA A 167 14.46 -20.09 11.54
N THR A 168 15.52 -19.49 11.00
CA THR A 168 16.71 -19.08 11.77
C THR A 168 16.37 -17.88 12.67
N PRO A 169 16.52 -17.97 13.99
CA PRO A 169 16.32 -16.84 14.89
C PRO A 169 17.25 -15.67 14.55
N GLY A 170 16.73 -14.43 14.52
CA GLY A 170 17.52 -13.24 14.19
C GLY A 170 17.70 -12.94 12.69
N SER A 171 17.40 -13.87 11.78
CA SER A 171 17.59 -13.69 10.34
C SER A 171 16.73 -12.59 9.71
N ILE A 172 15.43 -12.54 10.05
CA ILE A 172 14.50 -11.51 9.56
C ILE A 172 14.88 -10.16 10.13
N GLU A 173 15.29 -10.12 11.39
CA GLU A 173 15.76 -8.92 12.07
C GLU A 173 17.01 -8.38 11.38
N LEU A 174 17.97 -9.25 11.07
CA LEU A 174 19.18 -8.90 10.32
C LEU A 174 18.85 -8.45 8.89
N ALA A 175 17.97 -9.14 8.16
CA ALA A 175 17.54 -8.71 6.82
C ALA A 175 16.87 -7.32 6.84
N THR A 176 16.01 -7.07 7.82
CA THR A 176 15.36 -5.77 8.03
C THR A 176 16.39 -4.69 8.36
N ASN A 177 17.34 -5.00 9.23
CA ASN A 177 18.45 -4.12 9.60
C ASN A 177 19.38 -3.82 8.42
N LEU A 178 19.68 -4.79 7.55
CA LEU A 178 20.44 -4.61 6.31
C LEU A 178 19.70 -3.70 5.33
N TRP A 179 18.38 -3.85 5.24
CA TRP A 179 17.52 -2.95 4.50
C TRP A 179 17.56 -1.54 5.09
N ILE A 180 17.35 -1.35 6.39
CA ILE A 180 17.42 -0.04 7.05
C ILE A 180 18.80 0.60 6.90
N ALA A 181 19.89 -0.14 7.11
CA ALA A 181 21.26 0.36 6.97
C ALA A 181 21.63 0.71 5.52
N GLY A 182 20.86 0.25 4.54
CA GLY A 182 21.01 0.59 3.13
C GLY A 182 20.62 2.03 2.77
N ASP A 183 20.80 3.02 3.62
CA ASP A 183 20.70 4.43 3.22
C ASP A 183 22.11 4.94 2.86
N GLY A 184 22.35 5.32 1.60
CA GLY A 184 23.65 5.83 1.14
C GLY A 184 24.22 5.19 -0.13
N TRP A 185 23.38 4.59 -0.99
CA TRP A 185 23.87 3.90 -2.18
C TRP A 185 24.52 4.86 -3.16
N SER A 186 25.78 4.59 -3.51
CA SER A 186 26.42 5.28 -4.63
C SER A 186 25.70 4.90 -5.93
N GLU A 187 25.46 5.87 -6.80
CA GLU A 187 24.90 5.64 -8.15
C GLU A 187 25.71 4.61 -8.95
N LYS A 188 26.98 4.39 -8.57
CA LYS A 188 27.92 3.46 -9.22
C LYS A 188 27.73 1.99 -8.85
N ALA A 189 26.84 1.65 -7.91
CA ALA A 189 26.59 0.27 -7.55
C ALA A 189 26.00 -0.50 -8.74
N SER A 190 26.75 -1.48 -9.27
CA SER A 190 26.34 -2.26 -10.45
C SER A 190 25.12 -3.15 -10.16
N ARG A 191 24.46 -3.59 -11.24
CA ARG A 191 23.34 -4.57 -11.26
C ARG A 191 23.52 -5.75 -10.29
N TYR A 192 24.76 -6.15 -10.10
CA TYR A 192 25.17 -7.38 -9.42
C TYR A 192 25.39 -7.22 -7.91
N GLN A 193 25.16 -6.02 -7.37
CA GLN A 193 25.55 -5.66 -6.01
C GLN A 193 24.56 -6.05 -4.90
N GLY A 194 23.57 -6.90 -5.20
CA GLY A 194 22.60 -7.38 -4.22
C GLY A 194 21.66 -6.28 -3.74
N ASN A 195 20.37 -6.42 -4.05
CA ASN A 195 19.39 -5.43 -3.64
C ASN A 195 18.82 -5.79 -2.24
N PRO A 196 18.99 -4.95 -1.19
CA PRO A 196 18.46 -5.28 0.13
C PRO A 196 16.93 -5.35 0.14
N TYR A 197 16.27 -4.63 -0.77
CA TYR A 197 14.83 -4.76 -0.97
C TYR A 197 14.51 -6.17 -1.45
N ALA A 198 15.28 -6.71 -2.39
CA ALA A 198 15.07 -8.06 -2.91
C ALA A 198 15.28 -9.13 -1.83
N VAL A 199 16.30 -8.98 -0.96
CA VAL A 199 16.49 -9.89 0.18
C VAL A 199 15.24 -9.95 1.07
N LEU A 200 14.77 -8.78 1.53
CA LEU A 200 13.62 -8.72 2.43
C LEU A 200 12.32 -9.11 1.71
N SER A 201 12.14 -8.67 0.47
CA SER A 201 10.96 -8.99 -0.36
C SER A 201 10.86 -10.50 -0.62
N ASN A 202 11.95 -11.14 -1.02
CA ASN A 202 11.98 -12.58 -1.24
C ASN A 202 11.66 -13.34 0.05
N LEU A 203 12.09 -12.90 1.23
CA LEU A 203 11.74 -13.53 2.51
C LEU A 203 10.26 -13.39 2.88
N LEU A 204 9.54 -12.46 2.24
CA LEU A 204 8.14 -12.18 2.49
C LEU A 204 7.19 -12.94 1.55
N ARG A 205 7.65 -13.78 0.62
CA ARG A 205 6.74 -14.44 -0.33
C ARG A 205 5.79 -15.47 0.30
N GLU A 206 4.52 -15.43 -0.15
CA GLU A 206 3.30 -16.25 -0.01
C GLU A 206 3.01 -17.15 1.23
N LYS A 207 3.97 -17.62 2.04
CA LYS A 207 3.70 -18.68 3.05
C LYS A 207 4.16 -18.42 4.49
N THR A 208 4.91 -17.37 4.75
CA THR A 208 5.61 -17.18 6.04
C THR A 208 5.20 -15.92 6.81
N TYR A 209 4.19 -15.23 6.29
CA TYR A 209 4.03 -13.80 6.51
C TYR A 209 3.69 -13.37 7.96
N PRO A 210 2.77 -14.03 8.71
CA PRO A 210 2.41 -13.55 10.05
C PRO A 210 3.59 -13.54 11.04
N GLN A 211 4.43 -14.57 11.00
CA GLN A 211 5.59 -14.68 11.90
C GLN A 211 6.70 -13.70 11.51
N VAL A 212 6.93 -13.52 10.20
CA VAL A 212 7.95 -12.60 9.69
C VAL A 212 7.61 -11.14 10.02
N ARG A 213 6.33 -10.73 10.00
CA ARG A 213 5.96 -9.33 10.32
C ARG A 213 6.28 -8.92 11.75
N GLY A 214 5.95 -9.75 12.74
CA GLY A 214 6.26 -9.45 14.14
C GLY A 214 7.76 -9.22 14.34
N ARG A 215 8.58 -10.00 13.63
CA ARG A 215 10.04 -9.88 13.62
C ARG A 215 10.53 -8.60 12.93
N ILE A 216 9.97 -8.24 11.78
CA ILE A 216 10.25 -6.94 11.12
C ILE A 216 9.92 -5.77 12.06
N LEU A 217 8.75 -5.82 12.70
CA LEU A 217 8.30 -4.77 13.61
C LEU A 217 9.16 -4.70 14.88
N SER A 218 9.71 -5.82 15.36
CA SER A 218 10.61 -5.84 16.50
C SER A 218 11.86 -4.98 16.29
N VAL A 219 12.40 -4.96 15.06
CA VAL A 219 13.57 -4.13 14.68
C VAL A 219 13.28 -2.64 14.83
N VAL A 220 12.06 -2.22 14.49
CA VAL A 220 11.60 -0.84 14.68
C VAL A 220 10.88 -0.61 16.01
N LYS A 221 11.08 -1.50 17.00
CA LYS A 221 10.50 -1.40 18.34
C LYS A 221 8.97 -1.25 18.34
N GLY A 222 8.30 -1.96 17.43
CA GLY A 222 6.85 -1.90 17.26
C GLY A 222 6.33 -0.58 16.68
N LYS A 223 7.18 0.20 15.99
CA LYS A 223 6.81 1.49 15.38
C LYS A 223 6.71 1.37 13.86
N PRO A 224 5.57 0.91 13.29
CA PRO A 224 5.41 0.71 11.85
C PRO A 224 5.62 1.98 11.02
N MET A 225 5.37 3.15 11.61
CA MET A 225 5.59 4.46 10.98
C MET A 225 7.03 4.68 10.50
N ILE A 226 8.03 4.10 11.20
CA ILE A 226 9.44 4.20 10.80
C ILE A 226 9.66 3.47 9.47
N LEU A 227 9.11 2.26 9.33
CA LEU A 227 9.20 1.47 8.09
C LEU A 227 8.50 2.19 6.94
N ALA A 228 7.29 2.72 7.19
CA ALA A 228 6.49 3.40 6.20
C ALA A 228 7.20 4.64 5.64
N LYS A 229 7.68 5.53 6.52
CA LYS A 229 8.42 6.75 6.11
C LYS A 229 9.70 6.40 5.36
N LEU A 230 10.42 5.36 5.80
CA LEU A 230 11.64 4.90 5.13
C LEU A 230 11.36 4.35 3.74
N LEU A 231 10.33 3.51 3.58
CA LEU A 231 9.98 2.95 2.28
C LEU A 231 9.55 4.05 1.31
N ILE A 232 8.68 4.96 1.74
CA ILE A 232 8.19 6.07 0.90
C ILE A 232 9.34 6.99 0.50
N SER A 233 10.19 7.40 1.44
CA SER A 233 11.29 8.33 1.14
C SER A 233 12.24 7.74 0.10
N ARG A 234 12.52 6.43 0.18
CA ARG A 234 13.38 5.77 -0.78
C ARG A 234 12.71 5.51 -2.13
N LEU A 235 11.43 5.14 -2.16
CA LEU A 235 10.68 5.05 -3.42
C LEU A 235 10.67 6.40 -4.14
N GLN A 236 10.42 7.50 -3.43
CA GLN A 236 10.49 8.85 -3.99
C GLN A 236 11.90 9.20 -4.50
N ALA A 237 12.94 8.80 -3.78
CA ALA A 237 14.32 9.00 -4.23
C ALA A 237 14.64 8.19 -5.50
N LEU A 238 14.16 6.96 -5.59
CA LEU A 238 14.31 6.10 -6.76
C LEU A 238 13.59 6.69 -7.99
N THR A 239 12.35 7.16 -7.84
CA THR A 239 11.59 7.80 -8.94
C THR A 239 12.25 9.07 -9.47
N LYS A 240 13.03 9.77 -8.64
CA LYS A 240 13.73 11.02 -9.01
C LYS A 240 15.13 10.81 -9.59
N SER A 241 15.70 9.62 -9.45
CA SER A 241 17.02 9.31 -10.00
C SER A 241 16.99 9.30 -11.53
N LYS A 242 18.15 9.31 -12.19
CA LYS A 242 18.26 9.26 -13.67
C LYS A 242 18.92 7.99 -14.21
N THR A 243 19.55 7.16 -13.37
CA THR A 243 20.38 6.02 -13.81
C THR A 243 20.18 4.78 -12.93
N GLY A 244 20.09 3.60 -13.56
CA GLY A 244 20.05 2.31 -12.85
C GLY A 244 18.84 2.08 -11.94
N ILE A 245 17.69 2.66 -12.30
CA ILE A 245 16.50 2.77 -11.42
C ILE A 245 15.63 1.53 -11.49
N GLU A 246 15.47 0.94 -12.68
CA GLU A 246 14.41 -0.01 -12.99
C GLU A 246 14.37 -1.20 -12.04
N GLU A 247 15.51 -1.85 -11.77
CA GLU A 247 15.60 -3.01 -10.88
C GLU A 247 15.51 -2.67 -9.39
N ARG A 248 16.00 -1.47 -9.03
CA ARG A 248 15.96 -1.02 -7.64
C ARG A 248 14.54 -0.67 -7.24
N LEU A 249 13.87 0.03 -8.15
CA LEU A 249 12.47 0.35 -8.07
C LEU A 249 11.61 -0.92 -8.06
N ASP A 250 11.95 -1.90 -8.91
CA ASP A 250 11.27 -3.19 -8.94
C ASP A 250 11.25 -3.88 -7.58
N ALA A 251 12.41 -4.12 -6.97
CA ALA A 251 12.44 -4.76 -5.66
C ALA A 251 11.81 -3.89 -4.57
N GLY A 252 11.88 -2.56 -4.68
CA GLY A 252 11.23 -1.63 -3.76
C GLY A 252 9.70 -1.70 -3.84
N LEU A 253 9.15 -1.82 -5.05
CA LEU A 253 7.72 -1.99 -5.29
C LEU A 253 7.25 -3.41 -4.93
N ASP A 254 8.07 -4.44 -5.14
CA ASP A 254 7.79 -5.80 -4.68
C ASP A 254 7.66 -5.83 -3.14
N LEU A 255 8.60 -5.19 -2.43
CA LEU A 255 8.52 -5.04 -0.98
C LEU A 255 7.26 -4.24 -0.54
N LEU A 256 6.90 -3.19 -1.28
CA LEU A 256 5.69 -2.41 -1.01
C LEU A 256 4.41 -3.24 -1.19
N MET A 257 4.31 -4.00 -2.29
CA MET A 257 3.19 -4.88 -2.57
C MET A 257 3.00 -5.87 -1.40
N HIS A 258 4.12 -6.40 -0.93
CA HIS A 258 4.19 -7.26 0.24
C HIS A 258 3.67 -6.61 1.54
N PHE A 259 3.99 -5.34 1.78
CA PHE A 259 3.45 -4.59 2.92
C PHE A 259 1.98 -4.14 2.77
N THR A 260 1.48 -4.02 1.54
CA THR A 260 0.13 -3.50 1.27
C THR A 260 -0.93 -4.59 1.09
N GLN A 261 -0.58 -5.82 0.72
CA GLN A 261 -1.55 -6.91 0.45
C GLN A 261 -2.44 -7.32 1.66
N PHE A 262 -2.19 -6.81 2.87
CA PHE A 262 -2.95 -7.16 4.09
C PHE A 262 -3.67 -5.95 4.69
N TYR A 263 -4.92 -5.78 4.29
CA TYR A 263 -5.80 -4.64 4.63
C TYR A 263 -6.10 -4.43 6.14
N LYS A 264 -5.69 -5.36 7.02
CA LYS A 264 -5.87 -5.27 8.49
C LYS A 264 -4.58 -5.04 9.29
N HIS A 265 -3.45 -4.85 8.62
CA HIS A 265 -2.16 -4.78 9.30
C HIS A 265 -1.75 -3.34 9.68
N GLU A 266 -1.05 -3.17 10.79
CA GLU A 266 -0.61 -1.84 11.23
C GLU A 266 0.38 -1.16 10.26
N ILE A 267 1.13 -1.95 9.47
CA ILE A 267 2.04 -1.44 8.45
C ILE A 267 1.27 -0.73 7.32
N ILE A 268 0.14 -1.28 6.84
CA ILE A 268 -0.63 -0.61 5.78
C ILE A 268 -1.21 0.72 6.30
N TYR A 269 -1.67 0.76 7.55
CA TYR A 269 -2.14 2.01 8.15
C TYR A 269 -1.02 3.03 8.29
N ALA A 270 0.17 2.61 8.73
CA ALA A 270 1.34 3.47 8.78
C ALA A 270 1.74 3.99 7.38
N LEU A 271 1.65 3.17 6.32
CA LEU A 271 1.91 3.58 4.94
C LEU A 271 0.89 4.62 4.45
N LEU A 272 -0.39 4.40 4.71
CA LEU A 272 -1.47 5.33 4.37
C LEU A 272 -1.29 6.67 5.09
N GLU A 273 -1.01 6.64 6.40
CA GLU A 273 -0.73 7.83 7.20
C GLU A 273 0.56 8.56 6.79
N ALA A 274 1.55 7.84 6.25
CA ALA A 274 2.79 8.42 5.75
C ALA A 274 2.68 8.95 4.31
N GLY A 275 1.51 8.85 3.66
CA GLY A 275 1.27 9.42 2.33
C GLY A 275 1.71 8.52 1.17
N ILE A 276 1.56 7.19 1.30
CA ILE A 276 1.90 6.26 0.21
C ILE A 276 1.05 6.46 -1.06
N ILE A 277 -0.21 6.88 -0.91
CA ILE A 277 -1.14 7.05 -2.05
C ILE A 277 -0.61 8.10 -3.05
N PRO A 278 -0.34 9.37 -2.65
CA PRO A 278 0.29 10.34 -3.55
C PRO A 278 1.64 9.86 -4.11
N CYS A 279 2.44 9.14 -3.32
CA CYS A 279 3.70 8.59 -3.78
C CYS A 279 3.51 7.61 -4.95
N LEU A 280 2.54 6.70 -4.85
CA LEU A 280 2.22 5.72 -5.88
C LEU A 280 1.65 6.39 -7.14
N VAL A 281 0.73 7.34 -6.99
CA VAL A 281 0.13 8.02 -8.15
C VAL A 281 1.17 8.85 -8.90
N ASN A 282 2.03 9.58 -8.20
CA ASN A 282 3.13 10.34 -8.83
C ASN A 282 4.13 9.42 -9.54
N PHE A 283 4.41 8.25 -8.96
CA PHE A 283 5.24 7.24 -9.61
C PHE A 283 4.60 6.75 -10.90
N LEU A 284 3.33 6.36 -10.85
CA LEU A 284 2.59 5.88 -12.03
C LEU A 284 2.52 6.95 -13.13
N ASP A 285 2.30 8.22 -12.76
CA ASP A 285 2.30 9.35 -13.69
C ASP A 285 3.66 9.52 -14.40
N THR A 286 4.74 9.44 -13.63
CA THR A 286 6.11 9.51 -14.17
C THR A 286 6.38 8.33 -15.12
N ALA A 287 6.04 7.11 -14.70
CA ALA A 287 6.26 5.90 -15.50
C ALA A 287 5.40 5.91 -16.77
N ALA A 288 4.14 6.34 -16.69
CA ALA A 288 3.25 6.49 -17.84
C ALA A 288 3.78 7.53 -18.84
N THR A 289 4.28 8.66 -18.34
CA THR A 289 4.89 9.71 -19.18
C THR A 289 6.16 9.20 -19.88
N MET A 290 7.03 8.49 -19.16
CA MET A 290 8.22 7.86 -19.75
C MET A 290 7.83 6.84 -20.83
N ALA A 291 6.79 6.04 -20.58
CA ALA A 291 6.27 5.06 -21.52
C ALA A 291 5.75 5.72 -22.82
N LEU A 292 5.10 6.89 -22.73
CA LEU A 292 4.61 7.62 -23.91
C LEU A 292 5.72 8.35 -24.68
N LEU A 293 6.70 8.93 -23.98
CA LEU A 293 7.77 9.70 -24.61
C LEU A 293 8.90 8.84 -25.18
N GLY A 294 8.99 7.58 -24.75
CA GLY A 294 10.01 6.63 -25.18
C GLY A 294 9.87 6.23 -26.65
N LYS A 295 10.71 6.78 -27.53
CA LYS A 295 10.82 6.37 -28.96
C LYS A 295 11.29 4.92 -29.17
N ALA A 296 11.73 4.23 -28.11
CA ALA A 296 12.32 2.89 -28.16
C ALA A 296 11.44 1.77 -27.56
N GLY A 297 10.16 2.04 -27.30
CA GLY A 297 9.27 1.10 -26.62
C GLY A 297 9.51 1.05 -25.11
N VAL A 298 8.45 0.83 -24.34
CA VAL A 298 8.54 0.62 -22.90
C VAL A 298 9.21 -0.72 -22.63
N ASP A 299 10.22 -0.79 -21.78
CA ASP A 299 10.82 -2.06 -21.37
C ASP A 299 9.86 -2.85 -20.44
N ASP A 300 10.04 -4.17 -20.37
CA ASP A 300 9.17 -5.04 -19.58
C ASP A 300 9.31 -4.82 -18.06
N ILE A 301 10.46 -4.29 -17.59
CA ILE A 301 10.68 -3.99 -16.18
C ILE A 301 9.82 -2.80 -15.76
N THR A 302 9.73 -1.76 -16.60
CA THR A 302 8.85 -0.61 -16.38
C THR A 302 7.38 -1.04 -16.33
N ILE A 303 6.94 -1.91 -17.24
CA ILE A 303 5.56 -2.46 -17.22
C ILE A 303 5.29 -3.28 -15.95
N ARG A 304 6.27 -4.07 -15.49
CA ARG A 304 6.19 -4.80 -14.22
C ARG A 304 6.12 -3.85 -13.02
N ASN A 305 6.89 -2.77 -13.02
CA ASN A 305 6.86 -1.75 -11.97
C ASN A 305 5.50 -1.03 -11.91
N VAL A 306 4.96 -0.61 -13.06
CA VAL A 306 3.60 -0.06 -13.16
C VAL A 306 2.58 -1.05 -12.61
N SER A 307 2.71 -2.33 -12.97
CA SER A 307 1.84 -3.40 -12.49
C SER A 307 1.83 -3.53 -10.97
N MET A 308 2.99 -3.60 -10.33
CA MET A 308 3.10 -3.69 -8.86
C MET A 308 2.57 -2.44 -8.15
N ALA A 309 2.81 -1.26 -8.73
CA ALA A 309 2.31 0.00 -8.18
C ALA A 309 0.78 0.09 -8.26
N LEU A 310 0.15 -0.35 -9.35
CA LEU A 310 -1.31 -0.41 -9.50
C LEU A 310 -1.94 -1.37 -8.50
N ILE A 311 -1.37 -2.58 -8.34
CA ILE A 311 -1.84 -3.58 -7.37
C ILE A 311 -1.69 -3.04 -5.93
N SER A 312 -0.54 -2.43 -5.61
CA SER A 312 -0.31 -1.81 -4.30
C SER A 312 -1.30 -0.66 -4.04
N LEU A 313 -1.60 0.14 -5.06
CA LEU A 313 -2.57 1.23 -4.97
C LEU A 313 -3.97 0.67 -4.68
N MET A 314 -4.41 -0.37 -5.40
CA MET A 314 -5.68 -1.05 -5.16
C MET A 314 -5.80 -1.53 -3.70
N PHE A 315 -4.78 -2.19 -3.17
CA PHE A 315 -4.79 -2.62 -1.77
C PHE A 315 -4.85 -1.45 -0.79
N CYS A 316 -4.11 -0.37 -1.06
CA CYS A 316 -4.14 0.83 -0.23
C CYS A 316 -5.52 1.50 -0.24
N VAL A 317 -6.16 1.65 -1.41
CA VAL A 317 -7.47 2.32 -1.50
C VAL A 317 -8.62 1.45 -0.99
N GLY A 318 -8.47 0.13 -1.02
CA GLY A 318 -9.41 -0.83 -0.43
C GLY A 318 -9.27 -0.98 1.10
N ALA A 319 -8.29 -0.34 1.73
CA ALA A 319 -8.07 -0.43 3.16
C ALA A 319 -9.03 0.48 3.97
N THR A 320 -9.31 0.09 5.21
CA THR A 320 -10.16 0.82 6.17
C THR A 320 -11.57 1.18 5.63
N ASP A 321 -11.96 2.45 5.74
CA ASP A 321 -13.16 3.10 5.21
C ASP A 321 -13.01 3.52 3.75
N GLY A 322 -11.81 3.39 3.15
CA GLY A 322 -11.50 3.54 1.72
C GLY A 322 -11.66 4.93 1.09
N TRP A 323 -12.71 5.68 1.42
CA TRP A 323 -13.07 6.94 0.77
C TRP A 323 -11.96 8.00 0.86
N ARG A 324 -11.20 8.05 1.96
CA ARG A 324 -10.07 8.99 2.14
C ARG A 324 -8.95 8.69 1.18
N TRP A 325 -8.64 7.41 1.00
CA TRP A 325 -7.55 6.94 0.16
C TRP A 325 -7.92 7.12 -1.30
N ILE A 326 -9.17 6.87 -1.66
CA ILE A 326 -9.73 7.23 -2.97
C ILE A 326 -9.65 8.73 -3.21
N LEU A 327 -10.08 9.57 -2.24
CA LEU A 327 -9.96 11.02 -2.36
C LEU A 327 -8.52 11.47 -2.58
N GLN A 328 -7.56 10.89 -1.84
CA GLN A 328 -6.13 11.19 -2.03
C GLN A 328 -5.64 10.73 -3.41
N ALA A 329 -6.04 9.55 -3.87
CA ALA A 329 -5.64 9.01 -5.17
C ALA A 329 -6.15 9.90 -6.29
N VAL A 330 -7.43 10.27 -6.26
CA VAL A 330 -8.03 11.21 -7.19
C VAL A 330 -7.27 12.53 -7.11
N LYS A 331 -7.19 13.21 -5.96
CA LYS A 331 -6.44 14.48 -5.82
C LYS A 331 -5.02 14.46 -6.36
N SER A 332 -4.35 13.31 -6.32
CA SER A 332 -2.98 13.13 -6.83
C SER A 332 -2.91 12.91 -8.35
N GLY A 333 -4.04 12.92 -9.06
CA GLY A 333 -4.11 12.83 -10.51
C GLY A 333 -4.39 11.41 -11.05
N PHE A 334 -4.90 10.48 -10.23
CA PHE A 334 -5.09 9.08 -10.66
C PHE A 334 -5.90 8.92 -11.97
N LEU A 335 -6.94 9.73 -12.19
CA LEU A 335 -7.72 9.65 -13.44
C LEU A 335 -6.91 10.07 -14.68
N SER A 336 -6.00 11.03 -14.53
CA SER A 336 -5.06 11.39 -15.60
C SER A 336 -4.13 10.22 -15.92
N VAL A 337 -3.55 9.60 -14.88
CA VAL A 337 -2.65 8.45 -15.02
C VAL A 337 -3.32 7.29 -15.78
N VAL A 338 -4.58 7.00 -15.48
CA VAL A 338 -5.38 5.98 -16.20
C VAL A 338 -5.46 6.30 -17.70
N LEU A 339 -5.70 7.55 -18.07
CA LEU A 339 -5.74 7.93 -19.49
C LEU A 339 -4.37 7.84 -20.14
N THR A 340 -3.31 8.29 -19.45
CA THR A 340 -1.92 8.24 -19.92
C THR A 340 -1.44 6.80 -20.14
N LEU A 341 -1.86 5.85 -19.29
CA LEU A 341 -1.51 4.43 -19.42
C LEU A 341 -2.28 3.70 -20.52
N SER A 342 -3.34 4.30 -21.06
CA SER A 342 -4.27 3.61 -21.96
C SER A 342 -3.64 2.92 -23.18
N PRO A 343 -2.60 3.46 -23.84
CA PRO A 343 -1.98 2.78 -24.98
C PRO A 343 -1.21 1.50 -24.59
N ASN A 344 -0.95 1.28 -23.30
CA ASN A 344 -0.14 0.17 -22.80
C ASN A 344 -0.96 -0.89 -22.03
N TYR A 345 -2.30 -0.80 -22.01
CA TYR A 345 -3.13 -1.71 -21.22
C TYR A 345 -3.02 -3.18 -21.62
N GLU A 346 -2.79 -3.47 -22.90
CA GLU A 346 -2.59 -4.84 -23.39
C GLU A 346 -1.29 -5.47 -22.87
N ARG A 347 -0.33 -4.64 -22.42
CA ARG A 347 0.95 -5.10 -21.86
C ARG A 347 0.90 -5.30 -20.36
N LEU A 348 -0.12 -4.76 -19.67
CA LEU A 348 -0.24 -4.92 -18.23
C LEU A 348 -0.47 -6.39 -17.87
N HIS A 349 0.12 -6.83 -16.77
CA HIS A 349 -0.22 -8.12 -16.19
C HIS A 349 -1.71 -8.18 -15.84
N HIS A 350 -2.34 -9.35 -16.00
CA HIS A 350 -3.78 -9.54 -15.77
C HIS A 350 -4.26 -8.99 -14.41
N GLY A 351 -3.50 -9.24 -13.34
CA GLY A 351 -3.82 -8.71 -12.01
C GLY A 351 -3.85 -7.18 -11.93
N SER A 352 -2.97 -6.49 -12.67
CA SER A 352 -2.89 -5.03 -12.71
C SER A 352 -4.00 -4.42 -13.57
N TYR A 353 -4.36 -5.11 -14.66
CA TYR A 353 -5.52 -4.75 -15.48
C TYR A 353 -6.80 -4.79 -14.63
N HIS A 354 -7.01 -5.86 -13.86
CA HIS A 354 -8.12 -5.95 -12.91
C HIS A 354 -8.04 -4.89 -11.81
N ALA A 355 -6.85 -4.58 -11.30
CA ALA A 355 -6.71 -3.50 -10.32
C ALA A 355 -7.23 -2.15 -10.85
N VAL A 356 -6.94 -1.81 -12.12
CA VAL A 356 -7.48 -0.61 -12.77
C VAL A 356 -9.00 -0.72 -12.95
N ALA A 357 -9.47 -1.89 -13.43
CA ALA A 357 -10.90 -2.18 -13.62
C ALA A 357 -11.70 -2.00 -12.32
N ASP A 358 -11.19 -2.55 -11.22
CA ASP A 358 -11.83 -2.54 -9.91
C ASP A 358 -11.84 -1.13 -9.32
N ILE A 359 -10.75 -0.38 -9.46
CA ILE A 359 -10.71 1.01 -8.97
C ILE A 359 -11.73 1.87 -9.71
N ILE A 360 -11.74 1.85 -11.05
CA ILE A 360 -12.60 2.73 -11.87
C ILE A 360 -14.04 2.23 -11.93
N GLY A 361 -14.22 0.93 -12.05
CA GLY A 361 -15.51 0.29 -12.29
C GLY A 361 -16.31 0.03 -11.02
N ASP A 362 -15.64 -0.11 -9.87
CA ASP A 362 -16.28 -0.44 -8.59
C ASP A 362 -15.95 0.56 -7.48
N LEU A 363 -14.70 0.60 -7.01
CA LEU A 363 -14.34 1.34 -5.80
C LEU A 363 -14.64 2.84 -5.93
N LEU A 364 -14.16 3.50 -6.98
CA LEU A 364 -14.39 4.93 -7.17
C LEU A 364 -15.90 5.25 -7.27
N PRO A 365 -16.70 4.58 -8.12
CA PRO A 365 -18.16 4.72 -8.14
C PRO A 365 -18.84 4.53 -6.78
N ARG A 366 -18.38 3.57 -5.98
CA ARG A 366 -18.90 3.31 -4.63
C ARG A 366 -18.64 4.49 -3.70
N TYR A 367 -17.42 5.05 -3.73
CA TYR A 367 -17.02 6.14 -2.86
C TYR A 367 -17.44 7.54 -3.34
N MET A 368 -18.04 7.70 -4.53
CA MET A 368 -18.61 8.98 -4.95
C MET A 368 -19.87 9.41 -4.16
N VAL A 369 -20.42 8.55 -3.31
CA VAL A 369 -21.49 8.97 -2.36
C VAL A 369 -20.99 9.98 -1.33
N TYR A 370 -19.67 10.10 -1.15
CA TYR A 370 -19.03 11.17 -0.41
C TYR A 370 -18.85 12.38 -1.32
N TYR A 371 -19.46 13.52 -0.96
CA TYR A 371 -19.41 14.76 -1.71
C TYR A 371 -17.99 15.18 -2.08
N SER A 372 -17.07 15.06 -1.13
CA SER A 372 -15.64 15.39 -1.28
C SER A 372 -14.94 14.55 -2.35
N VAL A 373 -15.31 13.28 -2.51
CA VAL A 373 -14.81 12.41 -3.58
C VAL A 373 -15.44 12.82 -4.91
N MET A 374 -16.77 12.91 -4.96
CA MET A 374 -17.50 13.27 -6.18
C MET A 374 -17.03 14.60 -6.77
N ILE A 375 -16.84 15.64 -5.95
CA ILE A 375 -16.45 16.96 -6.45
C ILE A 375 -15.03 16.96 -7.04
N GLU A 376 -14.11 16.19 -6.46
CA GLU A 376 -12.75 16.08 -7.01
C GLU A 376 -12.73 15.26 -8.30
N VAL A 377 -13.53 14.19 -8.38
CA VAL A 377 -13.71 13.41 -9.61
C VAL A 377 -14.28 14.31 -10.72
N LYS A 378 -15.34 15.06 -10.43
CA LYS A 378 -15.96 15.99 -11.38
C LYS A 378 -14.94 17.01 -11.90
N LYS A 379 -14.20 17.63 -10.99
CA LYS A 379 -13.16 18.61 -11.32
C LYS A 379 -12.10 18.02 -12.26
N GLN A 380 -11.71 16.76 -12.09
CA GLN A 380 -10.76 16.14 -13.02
C GLN A 380 -11.39 15.81 -14.35
N LEU A 381 -12.56 15.19 -14.36
CA LEU A 381 -13.27 14.85 -15.61
C LEU A 381 -13.52 16.07 -16.50
N ASP A 382 -13.71 17.26 -15.92
CA ASP A 382 -13.89 18.51 -16.66
C ASP A 382 -12.62 18.97 -17.41
N ASN A 383 -11.44 18.49 -17.00
CA ASN A 383 -10.14 18.90 -17.53
C ASN A 383 -9.46 17.80 -18.36
N LEU A 384 -10.06 16.61 -18.47
CA LEU A 384 -9.47 15.46 -19.15
C LEU A 384 -10.07 15.27 -20.55
N ASP A 385 -9.21 14.99 -21.53
CA ASP A 385 -9.62 14.39 -22.80
C ASP A 385 -9.66 12.86 -22.63
N ASP A 386 -10.86 12.33 -22.46
CA ASP A 386 -11.07 10.89 -22.27
C ASP A 386 -11.38 10.15 -23.58
N SER A 387 -11.19 10.78 -24.74
CA SER A 387 -11.48 10.16 -26.05
C SER A 387 -10.80 8.80 -26.23
N VAL A 388 -9.58 8.67 -25.72
CA VAL A 388 -8.74 7.46 -25.84
C VAL A 388 -9.28 6.30 -25.01
N ILE A 389 -9.90 6.53 -23.85
CA ILE A 389 -10.31 5.41 -22.98
C ILE A 389 -11.53 4.67 -23.52
N TRP A 390 -12.35 5.33 -24.33
CA TRP A 390 -13.56 4.74 -24.92
C TRP A 390 -13.27 3.59 -25.87
N THR A 391 -12.07 3.54 -26.46
CA THR A 391 -11.65 2.45 -27.36
C THR A 391 -10.97 1.30 -26.63
N THR A 392 -10.69 1.45 -25.33
CA THR A 392 -10.08 0.41 -24.50
C THR A 392 -11.13 -0.52 -23.87
N GLY A 393 -10.71 -1.63 -23.27
CA GLY A 393 -11.59 -2.49 -22.48
C GLY A 393 -12.19 -1.83 -21.23
N PHE A 394 -11.76 -0.62 -20.86
CA PHE A 394 -12.32 0.13 -19.73
C PHE A 394 -13.41 1.13 -20.14
N GLY A 395 -13.70 1.31 -21.43
CA GLY A 395 -14.63 2.33 -21.91
C GLY A 395 -16.01 2.29 -21.22
N GLU A 396 -16.58 1.09 -21.05
CA GLU A 396 -17.87 0.92 -20.36
C GLU A 396 -17.80 1.19 -18.85
N ALA A 397 -16.71 0.77 -18.18
CA ALA A 397 -16.52 1.07 -16.75
C ALA A 397 -16.37 2.57 -16.52
N TRP A 398 -15.57 3.24 -17.37
CA TRP A 398 -15.39 4.68 -17.38
C TRP A 398 -16.70 5.42 -17.65
N LYS A 399 -17.51 4.96 -18.61
CA LYS A 399 -18.84 5.52 -18.92
C LYS A 399 -19.74 5.53 -17.68
N ARG A 400 -19.84 4.37 -17.01
CA ARG A 400 -20.66 4.21 -15.80
C ARG A 400 -20.18 5.12 -14.69
N MET A 401 -18.87 5.19 -14.45
CA MET A 401 -18.29 6.10 -13.47
C MET A 401 -18.60 7.56 -13.80
N ARG A 402 -18.38 8.01 -15.05
CA ARG A 402 -18.64 9.38 -15.50
C ARG A 402 -20.11 9.75 -15.34
N ASN A 403 -21.02 8.89 -15.79
CA ASN A 403 -22.47 9.10 -15.67
C ASN A 403 -22.92 9.17 -14.22
N LYS A 404 -22.40 8.29 -13.35
CA LYS A 404 -22.69 8.33 -11.91
C LYS A 404 -22.19 9.63 -11.28
N CYS A 405 -20.96 10.06 -11.61
CA CYS A 405 -20.42 11.34 -11.14
C CYS A 405 -21.32 12.52 -11.55
N LEU A 406 -21.77 12.55 -12.81
CA LEU A 406 -22.60 13.62 -13.32
C LEU A 406 -24.00 13.64 -12.68
N ALA A 407 -24.62 12.48 -12.51
CA ALA A 407 -25.92 12.36 -11.82
C ALA A 407 -25.82 12.85 -10.36
N LEU A 408 -24.79 12.41 -9.63
CA LEU A 408 -24.54 12.84 -8.26
C LEU A 408 -24.22 14.33 -8.15
N TRP A 409 -23.48 14.87 -9.12
CA TRP A 409 -23.21 16.30 -9.20
C TRP A 409 -24.52 17.09 -9.42
N LEU A 410 -25.39 16.67 -10.34
CA LEU A 410 -26.70 17.32 -10.56
C LEU A 410 -27.57 17.30 -9.30
N ILE A 411 -27.62 16.17 -8.59
CA ILE A 411 -28.30 16.05 -7.29
C ILE A 411 -27.75 17.09 -6.30
N SER A 412 -26.42 17.26 -6.25
CA SER A 412 -25.78 18.24 -5.37
C SER A 412 -26.08 19.70 -5.73
N GLN A 413 -26.44 19.97 -6.99
CA GLN A 413 -26.79 21.32 -7.47
C GLN A 413 -28.28 21.65 -7.29
N SER A 414 -29.14 20.67 -7.05
CA SER A 414 -30.59 20.90 -6.92
C SER A 414 -30.88 21.85 -5.75
N PRO A 415 -31.45 23.05 -6.02
CA PRO A 415 -31.78 24.01 -4.97
C PRO A 415 -32.84 23.47 -4.00
N GLU A 416 -33.68 22.55 -4.45
CA GLU A 416 -34.73 21.94 -3.64
C GLU A 416 -34.22 20.85 -2.73
N LEU A 417 -33.08 20.26 -3.09
CA LEU A 417 -32.36 19.34 -2.22
C LEU A 417 -31.37 20.08 -1.33
N LYS A 418 -31.14 21.40 -1.45
CA LYS A 418 -30.25 22.14 -0.53
C LYS A 418 -30.78 21.99 0.90
N LEU A 419 -30.18 21.04 1.63
CA LEU A 419 -30.58 20.75 2.98
C LEU A 419 -30.11 21.91 3.84
N GLU A 420 -31.02 22.38 4.68
CA GLU A 420 -30.63 23.18 5.81
C GLU A 420 -29.58 22.41 6.61
N ILE A 421 -28.46 23.07 6.89
CA ILE A 421 -27.47 22.51 7.81
C ILE A 421 -27.92 22.80 9.23
N HIS A 422 -27.69 21.85 10.13
CA HIS A 422 -28.02 22.01 11.55
C HIS A 422 -26.80 22.49 12.32
N CYS A 423 -27.04 23.20 13.42
CA CYS A 423 -25.98 23.55 14.34
C CYS A 423 -25.34 22.26 14.91
N SER A 424 -24.02 22.17 14.87
CA SER A 424 -23.26 21.03 15.41
C SER A 424 -23.32 20.94 16.94
N ASN A 425 -23.72 22.02 17.63
CA ASN A 425 -24.05 21.97 19.05
C ASN A 425 -25.35 21.17 19.22
N ARG A 426 -25.26 19.97 19.80
CA ARG A 426 -26.41 19.05 20.00
C ARG A 426 -27.55 19.63 20.83
N LEU A 427 -27.29 20.68 21.62
CA LEU A 427 -28.30 21.40 22.40
C LEU A 427 -29.01 22.50 21.60
N CYS A 428 -28.56 22.78 20.38
CA CYS A 428 -29.14 23.79 19.49
C CYS A 428 -29.92 23.11 18.36
N THR A 429 -31.17 23.51 18.17
CA THR A 429 -32.05 22.99 17.12
C THR A 429 -32.07 23.85 15.85
N LYS A 430 -31.33 24.97 15.83
CA LYS A 430 -31.31 25.89 14.67
C LYS A 430 -30.77 25.18 13.43
N SER A 431 -31.53 25.30 12.35
CA SER A 431 -31.18 24.93 10.99
C SER A 431 -31.23 26.16 10.08
N GLY A 432 -30.55 26.10 8.94
CA GLY A 432 -30.63 27.17 7.93
C GLY A 432 -29.62 26.97 6.80
N HIS A 433 -29.48 27.99 5.96
CA HIS A 433 -28.56 27.92 4.83
C HIS A 433 -27.10 27.90 5.28
N PRO A 434 -26.19 27.19 4.58
CA PRO A 434 -24.78 27.08 4.97
C PRO A 434 -24.06 28.40 5.25
N GLU A 435 -24.43 29.46 4.54
CA GLU A 435 -23.87 30.81 4.67
C GLU A 435 -24.23 31.49 6.01
N GLN A 436 -25.29 31.03 6.67
CA GLN A 436 -25.75 31.57 7.96
C GLN A 436 -24.99 30.97 9.15
N PHE A 437 -24.15 29.95 8.92
CA PHE A 437 -23.43 29.25 9.99
C PHE A 437 -21.94 29.58 9.96
N ARG A 438 -21.39 29.77 11.15
CA ARG A 438 -19.96 29.89 11.39
C ARG A 438 -19.33 28.51 11.41
N LYS A 439 -18.16 28.35 10.81
CA LYS A 439 -17.43 27.07 10.85
C LYS A 439 -16.33 27.14 11.90
N CYS A 440 -16.09 26.03 12.59
CA CYS A 440 -14.85 25.87 13.34
C CYS A 440 -13.67 26.03 12.37
N ALA A 441 -12.71 26.89 12.69
CA ALA A 441 -11.55 27.14 11.84
C ALA A 441 -10.73 25.88 11.53
N THR A 442 -10.89 24.86 12.38
CA THR A 442 -10.11 23.64 12.31
C THR A 442 -10.89 22.46 11.71
N CYS A 443 -11.95 22.01 12.38
CA CYS A 443 -12.70 20.82 11.96
C CYS A 443 -13.88 21.12 11.02
N LEU A 444 -14.12 22.40 10.71
CA LEU A 444 -15.19 22.88 9.83
C LEU A 444 -16.63 22.57 10.28
N MET A 445 -16.84 22.09 11.51
CA MET A 445 -18.18 21.94 12.10
C MET A 445 -18.94 23.27 12.09
N ALA A 446 -20.22 23.24 11.75
CA ALA A 446 -21.05 24.41 11.55
C ALA A 446 -21.84 24.81 12.80
N TYR A 447 -21.84 26.10 13.15
CA TYR A 447 -22.50 26.65 14.32
C TYR A 447 -23.34 27.87 13.94
N CYS A 448 -24.59 27.93 14.40
CA CYS A 448 -25.43 29.09 14.13
C CYS A 448 -24.94 30.37 14.83
N SER A 449 -24.06 30.25 15.84
CA SER A 449 -23.51 31.38 16.58
C SER A 449 -22.18 31.01 17.26
N LYS A 450 -21.42 32.03 17.70
CA LYS A 450 -20.16 31.84 18.42
C LYS A 450 -20.39 31.21 19.80
N GLU A 451 -21.53 31.50 20.43
CA GLU A 451 -21.93 30.97 21.73
C GLU A 451 -22.17 29.45 21.63
N CYS A 452 -22.85 29.00 20.57
CA CYS A 452 -23.03 27.57 20.31
C CYS A 452 -21.69 26.86 20.07
N GLN A 453 -20.76 27.50 19.35
CA GLN A 453 -19.42 26.97 19.16
C GLN A 453 -18.67 26.83 20.48
N ILE A 454 -18.67 27.87 21.33
CA ILE A 454 -18.01 27.85 22.64
C ILE A 454 -18.62 26.79 23.55
N LEU A 455 -19.96 26.68 23.58
CA LEU A 455 -20.65 25.69 24.40
C LEU A 455 -20.30 24.26 23.96
N HIS A 456 -20.32 24.00 22.66
CA HIS A 456 -19.91 22.69 22.14
C HIS A 456 -18.43 22.41 22.44
N LEU A 457 -17.55 23.43 22.29
CA LEU A 457 -16.12 23.35 22.63
C LEU A 457 -15.91 22.90 24.09
N LYS A 458 -16.67 23.47 25.03
CA LYS A 458 -16.63 23.10 26.46
C LYS A 458 -17.19 21.71 26.74
N ASN A 459 -18.09 21.21 25.91
CA ASN A 459 -18.79 19.92 26.07
C ASN A 459 -18.14 18.78 25.27
N GLY A 460 -16.80 18.74 25.21
CA GLY A 460 -16.05 17.63 24.60
C GLY A 460 -15.63 17.85 23.13
N HIS A 461 -16.07 18.92 22.47
CA HIS A 461 -15.62 19.20 21.11
C HIS A 461 -14.14 19.61 21.07
N LYS A 462 -13.57 20.21 22.12
CA LYS A 462 -12.15 20.59 22.14
C LYS A 462 -11.24 19.38 21.94
N GLU A 463 -11.53 18.29 22.62
CA GLU A 463 -10.82 17.02 22.56
C GLU A 463 -11.02 16.38 21.18
N ALA A 464 -12.28 16.26 20.72
CA ALA A 464 -12.58 15.73 19.40
C ALA A 464 -12.00 16.57 18.24
N CYS A 465 -11.91 17.89 18.40
CA CYS A 465 -11.31 18.80 17.43
C CYS A 465 -9.78 18.68 17.43
N LYS A 466 -9.15 18.51 18.60
CA LYS A 466 -7.73 18.20 18.70
C LYS A 466 -7.40 16.86 18.04
N ASP A 467 -8.24 15.84 18.25
CA ASP A 467 -8.09 14.55 17.60
C ASP A 467 -8.25 14.67 16.08
N TYR A 468 -9.08 15.61 15.60
CA TYR A 468 -9.20 15.94 14.18
C TYR A 468 -7.92 16.59 13.61
N ILE A 469 -7.16 17.35 14.41
CA ILE A 469 -5.91 18.03 14.01
C ILE A 469 -4.71 17.09 14.11
N HIS A 470 -4.53 16.49 15.29
CA HIS A 470 -3.31 15.81 15.71
C HIS A 470 -3.29 14.34 15.27
N GLY A 471 -3.84 14.10 14.08
CA GLY A 471 -3.47 12.92 13.32
C GLY A 471 -1.97 12.89 13.17
N PRO A 472 -1.33 11.73 13.25
CA PRO A 472 0.12 11.66 13.46
C PRO A 472 1.01 12.41 12.47
N ASN A 473 0.54 13.00 11.35
CA ASN A 473 1.40 13.62 10.33
C ASN A 473 0.76 14.74 9.47
N ASP A 474 0.22 15.84 10.01
CA ASP A 474 -0.32 16.99 9.22
C ASP A 474 -1.42 16.66 8.19
N VAL A 475 -1.82 15.39 8.08
CA VAL A 475 -3.04 14.94 7.40
C VAL A 475 -4.12 15.01 8.47
N PRO A 476 -5.10 15.94 8.35
CA PRO A 476 -6.20 16.02 9.30
C PRO A 476 -6.79 14.63 9.47
N VAL A 477 -7.00 14.18 10.70
CA VAL A 477 -7.70 12.93 10.99
C VAL A 477 -9.10 13.11 10.47
N LEU A 478 -9.30 12.70 9.22
CA LEU A 478 -10.58 12.63 8.53
C LEU A 478 -11.48 11.53 9.15
N SER A 479 -11.15 11.09 10.40
CA SER A 479 -11.93 10.45 11.48
C SER A 479 -13.44 10.50 11.30
N SER A 480 -13.89 11.65 10.86
CA SER A 480 -15.25 11.87 10.51
C SER A 480 -15.38 12.37 9.09
N MET A 481 -16.16 11.61 8.30
CA MET A 481 -16.96 12.12 7.20
C MET A 481 -17.35 13.57 7.47
N THR A 482 -17.02 14.46 6.53
CA THR A 482 -17.18 15.90 6.69
C THR A 482 -18.65 16.26 6.79
N GLU A 483 -18.98 17.45 7.32
CA GLU A 483 -20.38 17.87 7.38
C GLU A 483 -21.01 18.06 5.99
N LEU A 484 -20.20 18.41 4.99
CA LEU A 484 -20.63 18.46 3.60
C LEU A 484 -20.97 17.06 3.08
N ASP A 485 -20.10 16.06 3.32
CA ASP A 485 -20.37 14.68 2.94
C ASP A 485 -21.64 14.15 3.61
N ARG A 486 -21.86 14.44 4.90
CA ARG A 486 -23.08 14.05 5.63
C ARG A 486 -24.33 14.69 5.05
N THR A 487 -24.25 15.98 4.76
CA THR A 487 -25.38 16.72 4.19
C THR A 487 -25.71 16.18 2.82
N PHE A 488 -24.71 15.98 1.97
CA PHE A 488 -24.89 15.38 0.66
C PHE A 488 -25.43 13.95 0.72
N LEU A 489 -24.92 13.11 1.61
CA LEU A 489 -25.42 11.74 1.77
C LEU A 489 -26.90 11.72 2.19
N ARG A 490 -27.32 12.66 3.05
CA ARG A 490 -28.74 12.86 3.38
C ARG A 490 -29.56 13.30 2.17
N GLN A 491 -29.04 14.20 1.32
CA GLN A 491 -29.69 14.62 0.09
C GLN A 491 -29.87 13.47 -0.89
N LEU A 492 -28.80 12.70 -1.11
CA LEU A 492 -28.78 11.55 -1.99
C LEU A 492 -29.81 10.52 -1.55
N MET A 493 -29.80 10.20 -0.26
CA MET A 493 -30.78 9.28 0.33
C MET A 493 -32.20 9.79 0.24
N TRP A 494 -32.43 11.09 0.44
CA TRP A 494 -33.74 11.68 0.22
C TRP A 494 -34.23 11.49 -1.21
N PHE A 495 -33.37 11.81 -2.15
CA PHE A 495 -33.62 11.67 -3.57
C PHE A 495 -33.96 10.22 -3.92
N ASP A 496 -33.18 9.25 -3.43
CA ASP A 496 -33.37 7.84 -3.71
C ASP A 496 -34.66 7.29 -3.08
N VAL A 497 -34.96 7.62 -1.82
CA VAL A 497 -36.22 7.25 -1.16
C VAL A 497 -37.42 7.80 -1.93
N TRP A 498 -37.35 9.05 -2.37
CA TRP A 498 -38.42 9.67 -3.13
C TRP A 498 -38.60 9.03 -4.51
N HIS A 499 -37.49 8.76 -5.21
CA HIS A 499 -37.50 8.13 -6.52
C HIS A 499 -38.10 6.71 -6.47
N HIS A 500 -37.81 5.96 -5.41
CA HIS A 500 -38.30 4.59 -5.21
C HIS A 500 -39.55 4.50 -4.33
N ARG A 501 -40.25 5.61 -4.05
CA ARG A 501 -41.34 5.65 -3.06
C ARG A 501 -42.46 4.64 -3.32
N GLN A 502 -42.83 4.43 -4.59
CA GLN A 502 -43.93 3.53 -4.97
C GLN A 502 -43.54 2.06 -4.75
N GLU A 503 -42.31 1.71 -5.14
CA GLU A 503 -41.76 0.36 -4.91
C GLU A 503 -41.64 0.08 -3.40
N LEU A 504 -41.13 1.05 -2.63
CA LEU A 504 -41.00 0.93 -1.18
C LEU A 504 -42.36 0.78 -0.50
N GLN A 505 -43.37 1.55 -0.92
CA GLN A 505 -44.75 1.40 -0.42
C GLN A 505 -45.33 0.02 -0.74
N LYS A 506 -45.09 -0.48 -1.95
CA LYS A 506 -45.52 -1.81 -2.35
C LYS A 506 -44.87 -2.88 -1.47
N ILE A 507 -43.54 -2.82 -1.27
CA ILE A 507 -42.84 -3.75 -0.37
C ILE A 507 -43.38 -3.66 1.06
N ALA A 508 -43.70 -2.46 1.54
CA ALA A 508 -44.30 -2.25 2.86
C ALA A 508 -45.63 -3.01 3.00
N VAL A 509 -46.52 -2.85 2.03
CA VAL A 509 -47.85 -3.47 2.03
C VAL A 509 -47.76 -4.98 1.86
N ASP A 510 -46.92 -5.44 0.93
CA ASP A 510 -46.79 -6.87 0.59
C ASP A 510 -46.11 -7.67 1.71
N ALA A 511 -45.04 -7.14 2.32
CA ALA A 511 -44.26 -7.84 3.34
C ALA A 511 -44.74 -7.60 4.77
N PHE A 512 -45.47 -6.50 5.02
CA PHE A 512 -45.80 -6.04 6.38
C PHE A 512 -47.20 -5.41 6.45
N SER A 513 -48.21 -6.11 5.94
CA SER A 513 -49.60 -5.64 5.84
C SER A 513 -50.23 -5.13 7.16
N ASN A 514 -49.73 -5.58 8.31
CA ASN A 514 -50.23 -5.19 9.64
C ASN A 514 -49.47 -4.02 10.28
N VAL A 515 -48.42 -3.49 9.64
CA VAL A 515 -47.60 -2.40 10.19
C VAL A 515 -48.00 -1.09 9.51
N PRO A 516 -48.42 -0.04 10.26
CA PRO A 516 -48.72 1.26 9.69
C PRO A 516 -47.53 1.85 8.94
N LEU A 517 -47.76 2.54 7.80
CA LEU A 517 -46.68 3.12 6.98
C LEU A 517 -45.73 4.08 7.74
N ARG A 518 -46.22 4.70 8.83
CA ARG A 518 -45.42 5.59 9.69
C ARG A 518 -44.44 4.85 10.61
N ASP A 519 -44.61 3.54 10.75
CA ASP A 519 -43.84 2.67 11.66
C ASP A 519 -42.80 1.84 10.90
N PHE A 520 -42.31 2.37 9.77
CA PHE A 520 -41.20 1.81 9.01
C PHE A 520 -39.95 2.70 9.04
N VAL A 521 -38.80 2.05 8.92
CA VAL A 521 -37.48 2.64 8.70
C VAL A 521 -37.05 2.26 7.28
N ILE A 522 -36.46 3.21 6.56
CA ILE A 522 -35.83 2.93 5.27
C ILE A 522 -34.32 2.92 5.47
N GLN A 523 -33.71 1.78 5.25
CA GLN A 523 -32.27 1.61 5.24
C GLN A 523 -31.75 1.76 3.81
N ALA A 524 -30.77 2.64 3.62
CA ALA A 524 -30.08 2.80 2.36
C ALA A 524 -28.63 2.32 2.52
N ASP A 525 -28.27 1.28 1.80
CA ASP A 525 -26.91 0.76 1.75
C ASP A 525 -26.24 1.14 0.42
N TYR A 526 -25.21 1.98 0.54
CA TYR A 526 -24.40 2.46 -0.58
C TYR A 526 -23.06 1.71 -0.71
N THR A 527 -22.85 0.68 0.10
CA THR A 527 -21.68 -0.21 0.03
C THR A 527 -21.60 -0.94 -1.32
N PRO A 528 -22.68 -1.48 -1.90
CA PRO A 528 -22.66 -1.97 -3.27
C PRO A 528 -22.69 -0.83 -4.31
N ILE A 529 -22.14 -1.07 -5.51
CA ILE A 529 -22.20 -0.10 -6.65
C ILE A 529 -23.65 0.33 -6.91
N SER A 530 -24.53 -0.67 -6.96
CA SER A 530 -25.98 -0.51 -7.01
C SER A 530 -26.48 -0.44 -5.58
N ARG A 531 -26.84 0.78 -5.15
CA ARG A 531 -27.45 1.01 -3.84
C ARG A 531 -28.58 0.01 -3.58
N THR A 532 -28.75 -0.39 -2.31
CA THR A 532 -29.92 -1.17 -1.92
C THR A 532 -30.77 -0.37 -0.94
N LEU A 533 -32.08 -0.34 -1.18
CA LEU A 533 -33.06 0.25 -0.27
C LEU A 533 -33.85 -0.88 0.37
N ARG A 534 -33.90 -0.90 1.70
CA ARG A 534 -34.65 -1.89 2.47
C ARG A 534 -35.65 -1.17 3.36
N ILE A 535 -36.85 -1.71 3.46
CA ILE A 535 -37.87 -1.25 4.39
C ILE A 535 -37.98 -2.24 5.54
N MET A 536 -37.98 -1.74 6.76
CA MET A 536 -38.03 -2.55 7.97
C MET A 536 -39.02 -1.95 8.97
N PRO A 537 -39.83 -2.76 9.67
CA PRO A 537 -40.61 -2.27 10.79
C PRO A 537 -39.68 -1.68 11.85
N VAL A 538 -40.12 -0.57 12.44
CA VAL A 538 -39.46 0.07 13.56
C VAL A 538 -39.16 -0.92 14.69
N ALA A 539 -40.15 -1.74 15.06
CA ALA A 539 -40.03 -2.71 16.14
C ALA A 539 -38.88 -3.71 15.89
N LYS A 540 -38.80 -4.24 14.67
CA LYS A 540 -37.73 -5.17 14.25
C LYS A 540 -36.34 -4.52 14.28
N THR A 541 -36.25 -3.26 13.85
CA THR A 541 -35.00 -2.50 13.86
C THR A 541 -34.48 -2.30 15.29
N ILE A 542 -35.40 -2.11 16.25
CA ILE A 542 -35.04 -2.03 17.68
C ILE A 542 -34.51 -3.37 18.18
N GLU A 543 -35.18 -4.48 17.88
CA GLU A 543 -34.78 -5.83 18.32
C GLU A 543 -33.38 -6.23 17.82
N GLU A 544 -33.09 -5.97 16.54
CA GLU A 544 -31.79 -6.28 15.93
C GLU A 544 -30.64 -5.47 16.54
N LYS A 545 -30.91 -4.25 17.02
CA LYS A 545 -29.86 -3.36 17.58
C LYS A 545 -29.73 -3.40 19.10
N VAL A 546 -30.78 -3.75 19.84
CA VAL A 546 -30.74 -3.90 21.31
C VAL A 546 -29.90 -5.10 21.72
N THR A 547 -29.71 -6.08 20.83
CA THR A 547 -28.85 -7.26 21.07
C THR A 547 -27.37 -7.03 20.72
N GLY A 548 -27.02 -5.91 20.08
CA GLY A 548 -25.64 -5.50 19.79
C GLY A 548 -25.05 -4.55 20.84
N PRO A 549 -23.72 -4.45 20.98
CA PRO A 549 -23.05 -3.63 22.01
C PRO A 549 -23.26 -2.09 21.91
N ASN A 550 -24.05 -1.58 20.95
CA ASN A 550 -24.20 -0.14 20.68
C ASN A 550 -25.48 0.49 21.27
N HIS A 551 -25.42 0.82 22.57
CA HIS A 551 -26.52 1.42 23.36
C HIS A 551 -26.86 2.90 23.01
N ALA A 552 -26.11 3.54 22.11
CA ALA A 552 -26.29 4.96 21.74
C ALA A 552 -27.43 5.20 20.72
N PHE A 553 -27.64 4.24 19.80
CA PHE A 553 -28.73 4.24 18.81
C PHE A 553 -30.10 4.38 19.48
N PHE A 554 -30.33 3.55 20.50
CA PHE A 554 -31.61 3.42 21.18
C PHE A 554 -32.07 4.74 21.83
N ARG A 555 -31.14 5.52 22.43
CA ARG A 555 -31.47 6.79 23.09
C ARG A 555 -31.83 7.90 22.11
N SER A 556 -31.07 8.03 21.01
CA SER A 556 -31.37 9.01 19.96
C SER A 556 -32.71 8.70 19.29
N TYR A 557 -32.98 7.42 19.05
CA TYR A 557 -34.21 6.99 18.40
C TYR A 557 -35.47 7.19 19.27
N GLN A 558 -35.42 6.81 20.55
CA GLN A 558 -36.53 7.06 21.47
C GLN A 558 -36.86 8.56 21.57
N THR A 559 -35.85 9.42 21.52
CA THR A 559 -36.04 10.88 21.53
C THR A 559 -36.74 11.37 20.25
N VAL A 560 -36.35 10.85 19.07
CA VAL A 560 -37.00 11.18 17.80
C VAL A 560 -38.44 10.68 17.77
N LEU A 561 -38.70 9.44 18.19
CA LEU A 561 -40.06 8.88 18.27
C LEU A 561 -40.95 9.67 19.24
N ALA A 562 -40.44 10.03 20.42
CA ALA A 562 -41.17 10.84 21.39
C ALA A 562 -41.56 12.20 20.80
N ASN A 563 -40.59 12.91 20.21
CA ASN A 563 -40.83 14.19 19.54
C ASN A 563 -41.79 14.10 18.36
N THR A 564 -41.82 12.97 17.66
CA THR A 564 -42.70 12.80 16.50
C THR A 564 -44.14 12.52 16.93
N ARG A 565 -44.32 11.66 17.94
CA ARG A 565 -45.64 11.40 18.53
C ARG A 565 -46.27 12.68 19.09
N GLU A 566 -45.45 13.54 19.71
CA GLU A 566 -45.89 14.83 20.24
C GLU A 566 -46.32 15.83 19.14
N LYS A 567 -45.71 15.75 17.95
CA LYS A 567 -45.95 16.68 16.84
C LYS A 567 -46.98 16.22 15.80
N ASN A 568 -47.65 15.08 15.99
CA ASN A 568 -48.61 14.52 15.03
C ASN A 568 -48.07 14.42 13.59
N LEU A 569 -46.77 14.16 13.40
CA LEU A 569 -46.24 14.00 12.04
C LEU A 569 -46.75 12.67 11.47
N THR A 570 -47.16 12.71 10.21
CA THR A 570 -47.81 11.58 9.51
C THR A 570 -46.85 10.43 9.17
N SER A 571 -45.54 10.65 9.23
CA SER A 571 -44.51 9.63 9.00
C SER A 571 -43.16 10.02 9.61
N VAL A 572 -42.45 9.07 10.25
CA VAL A 572 -41.03 9.19 10.61
C VAL A 572 -40.23 8.34 9.64
N ILE A 573 -39.35 8.94 8.87
CA ILE A 573 -38.39 8.18 8.08
C ILE A 573 -37.09 8.13 8.90
N GLY A 574 -36.92 7.05 9.66
CA GLY A 574 -35.61 6.71 10.21
C GLY A 574 -34.68 6.36 9.07
N LEU A 575 -33.49 6.95 9.05
CA LEU A 575 -32.53 6.73 7.97
C LEU A 575 -31.25 6.12 8.52
N PHE A 576 -30.84 5.01 7.94
CA PHE A 576 -29.65 4.30 8.38
C PHE A 576 -28.73 4.09 7.18
N CYS A 577 -27.51 4.63 7.29
CA CYS A 577 -26.43 4.33 6.36
C CYS A 577 -25.51 3.32 7.05
N GLN A 578 -25.57 2.06 6.64
CA GLN A 578 -24.64 1.04 7.09
C GLN A 578 -23.48 0.99 6.11
N GLY A 579 -22.26 1.17 6.60
CA GLY A 579 -21.05 0.82 5.86
C GLY A 579 -20.45 -0.41 6.50
N GLU A 580 -20.76 -1.60 5.99
CA GLU A 580 -20.08 -2.81 6.44
C GLU A 580 -18.67 -2.85 5.85
N TYR A 581 -17.66 -2.59 6.68
CA TYR A 581 -16.28 -2.94 6.35
C TYR A 581 -15.59 -3.55 7.55
N HIS A 582 -14.75 -4.55 7.28
CA HIS A 582 -14.16 -5.49 8.24
C HIS A 582 -13.11 -4.91 9.21
N SER A 583 -13.19 -3.64 9.59
CA SER A 583 -12.34 -3.01 10.61
C SER A 583 -12.97 -3.15 12.01
N PRO A 584 -12.23 -3.62 13.04
CA PRO A 584 -12.71 -3.67 14.42
C PRO A 584 -12.87 -2.28 15.08
N LEU A 585 -12.45 -1.20 14.39
CA LEU A 585 -12.62 0.18 14.81
C LEU A 585 -13.72 0.84 13.96
N HIS A 586 -14.98 0.53 14.24
CA HIS A 586 -16.11 1.20 13.57
C HIS A 586 -16.93 2.06 14.51
N VAL A 587 -17.10 3.31 14.11
CA VAL A 587 -18.10 4.22 14.64
C VAL A 587 -19.24 4.24 13.63
N GLU A 588 -20.33 3.54 13.92
CA GLU A 588 -21.59 3.74 13.21
C GLU A 588 -21.97 5.23 13.33
N LYS A 589 -22.18 5.91 12.19
CA LYS A 589 -22.63 7.31 12.17
C LYS A 589 -24.04 7.35 11.60
N GLU A 590 -24.96 7.74 12.46
CA GLU A 590 -26.40 7.64 12.25
C GLU A 590 -26.99 9.00 11.88
N PHE A 591 -28.00 9.02 11.01
CA PHE A 591 -28.63 10.25 10.51
C PHE A 591 -30.15 10.14 10.58
N TRP A 592 -30.83 11.18 11.09
CA TRP A 592 -32.30 11.23 11.10
C TRP A 592 -32.76 12.36 10.18
N VAL A 593 -33.75 12.10 9.31
CA VAL A 593 -34.39 13.14 8.49
C VAL A 593 -35.92 12.97 8.58
N VAL A 594 -36.62 14.07 8.86
CA VAL A 594 -38.08 14.10 8.95
C VAL A 594 -38.64 14.73 7.66
N ALA A 595 -39.60 14.06 7.02
CA ALA A 595 -40.23 14.52 5.78
C ALA A 595 -41.36 15.52 6.00
N ASN A 596 -41.45 16.51 5.12
CA ASN A 596 -42.72 17.17 4.82
C ASN A 596 -42.90 17.25 3.30
N ASN A 597 -44.12 17.00 2.82
CA ASN A 597 -44.44 16.84 1.39
C ASN A 597 -44.23 18.14 0.58
N SER A 598 -43.30 18.14 -0.37
CA SER A 598 -43.16 19.20 -1.38
C SER A 598 -42.92 18.60 -2.77
N THR A 599 -43.76 18.96 -3.74
CA THR A 599 -43.92 18.29 -5.05
C THR A 599 -43.20 18.98 -6.22
N LYS A 600 -42.68 20.21 -6.06
CA LYS A 600 -42.18 21.03 -7.18
C LYS A 600 -40.76 20.64 -7.65
N ALA A 601 -39.89 20.24 -6.73
CA ALA A 601 -38.50 19.83 -6.94
C ALA A 601 -38.28 18.69 -7.95
N THR A 602 -39.29 17.84 -8.08
CA THR A 602 -39.16 16.55 -8.75
C THR A 602 -39.22 16.67 -10.27
N LYS A 603 -39.95 17.67 -10.79
CA LYS A 603 -40.13 17.82 -12.24
C LYS A 603 -38.82 18.22 -12.93
N ASP A 604 -38.01 19.04 -12.28
CA ASP A 604 -36.79 19.59 -12.86
C ASP A 604 -35.63 18.58 -12.85
N VAL A 605 -35.50 17.76 -11.79
CA VAL A 605 -34.47 16.70 -11.72
C VAL A 605 -34.78 15.52 -12.63
N LEU A 606 -36.04 15.11 -12.76
CA LEU A 606 -36.44 14.04 -13.69
C LEU A 606 -36.24 14.48 -15.15
N THR A 607 -36.47 15.76 -15.46
CA THR A 607 -36.20 16.33 -16.79
C THR A 607 -34.69 16.32 -17.09
N ALA A 608 -33.84 16.69 -16.12
CA ALA A 608 -32.38 16.66 -16.28
C ALA A 608 -31.83 15.23 -16.48
N LEU A 609 -32.40 14.23 -15.80
CA LEU A 609 -31.98 12.82 -15.93
C LEU A 609 -32.49 12.16 -17.21
N ALA A 610 -33.67 12.53 -17.71
CA ALA A 610 -34.18 12.09 -19.01
C ALA A 610 -33.28 12.56 -20.16
N LEU A 611 -32.75 13.79 -20.06
CA LEU A 611 -31.80 14.35 -21.03
C LEU A 611 -30.45 13.63 -21.05
N LEU A 612 -30.00 13.08 -19.92
CA LEU A 612 -28.73 12.34 -19.83
C LEU A 612 -28.79 10.91 -20.33
N ASN A 613 -29.97 10.28 -20.34
CA ASN A 613 -30.15 8.91 -20.80
C ASN A 613 -30.45 8.78 -22.31
N GLY A 614 -30.48 9.90 -23.05
CA GLY A 614 -30.77 9.88 -24.50
C GLY A 614 -32.16 9.33 -24.84
N ALA A 615 -33.07 9.26 -23.87
CA ALA A 615 -34.44 8.82 -24.08
C ALA A 615 -35.25 10.00 -24.63
N SER A 616 -35.49 10.02 -25.94
CA SER A 616 -36.30 11.04 -26.62
C SER A 616 -37.80 10.92 -26.31
N ASP A 617 -38.25 9.87 -25.63
CA ASP A 617 -39.67 9.60 -25.40
C ASP A 617 -39.95 9.35 -23.92
N LEU A 618 -40.48 10.37 -23.24
CA LEU A 618 -41.20 10.23 -21.97
C LEU A 618 -42.61 10.79 -22.16
N PRO A 619 -43.68 10.02 -21.85
CA PRO A 619 -45.04 10.54 -21.88
C PRO A 619 -45.17 11.67 -20.84
N GLN A 620 -45.89 12.72 -21.22
CA GLN A 620 -46.20 13.85 -20.32
C GLN A 620 -46.83 13.35 -19.01
N LEU A 621 -46.21 13.73 -17.88
CA LEU A 621 -46.67 13.53 -16.49
C LEU A 621 -47.30 14.82 -15.94
#